data_AF-A0A3E0KS79-F1
#
_entry.id   AF-A0A3E0KS79-F1
#
_cell.length_a   1.000
_cell.length_b   1.000
_cell.length_c   1.000
_cell.angle_alpha   90.00
_cell.angle_beta   90.00
_cell.angle_gamma   90.00
#
_symmetry.space_group_name_H-M   'P 1'
#
loop_
_entity.id
_entity.type
_entity.pdbx_description
1 polymer ?
#
loop_
_entity_poly.entity_id
_entity_poly.type
_entity_poly.pdbx_seq_one_letter_code
_entity_poly.pdbx_strand_id
1 'polypeptide(L)'
;MRAFAALLRKELRQHGPTALAFAGVLIAWAIVLYNFKERWDDLIPPLLILPMGFTPLWFLWRAYQSLRAEWSGRHAHLLLALPVPGWYLTLSKFLVLLLEVGLYAAVHAGAIYLVAVHDDLRHFSSPYLSDSVGNAFIRATLWTAFRTVLLLVP
;
A
#
# COMPACT_ATOMS: atom_id res chain seq x y z
N MET A 1 -13.50 -11.51 19.83
CA MET A 1 -12.74 -11.33 18.56
C MET A 1 -13.63 -11.14 17.32
N ARG A 2 -14.79 -11.78 17.20
CA ARG A 2 -15.69 -11.61 16.03
C ARG A 2 -16.09 -10.16 15.73
N ALA A 3 -16.39 -9.37 16.76
CA ALA A 3 -16.74 -7.95 16.62
C ALA A 3 -15.62 -7.11 16.00
N PHE A 4 -14.36 -7.35 16.42
CA PHE A 4 -13.19 -6.68 15.85
C PHE A 4 -12.96 -7.06 14.38
N ALA A 5 -13.05 -8.35 14.07
CA ALA A 5 -12.90 -8.81 12.69
C ALA A 5 -14.00 -8.25 11.77
N ALA A 6 -15.23 -8.11 12.28
CA ALA A 6 -16.33 -7.49 11.55
C ALA A 6 -16.06 -5.98 11.29
N LEU A 7 -15.55 -5.26 12.28
CA LEU A 7 -15.11 -3.86 12.13
C LEU A 7 -14.01 -3.74 11.08
N LEU A 8 -12.95 -4.55 11.18
CA LEU A 8 -11.84 -4.54 10.23
C LEU A 8 -12.30 -4.86 8.81
N ARG A 9 -13.18 -5.85 8.63
CA ARG A 9 -13.74 -6.21 7.31
C ARG A 9 -14.59 -5.07 6.73
N LYS A 10 -15.35 -4.37 7.57
CA LYS A 10 -16.14 -3.20 7.15
C LYS A 10 -15.22 -2.08 6.67
N GLU A 11 -14.20 -1.73 7.46
CA GLU A 11 -13.23 -0.70 7.10
C GLU A 11 -12.48 -1.07 5.80
N LEU A 12 -12.07 -2.34 5.65
CA LEU A 12 -11.45 -2.84 4.41
C LEU A 12 -12.35 -2.70 3.20
N ARG A 13 -13.65 -3.01 3.31
CA ARG A 13 -14.60 -2.83 2.20
C ARG A 13 -14.82 -1.37 1.84
N GLN A 14 -14.82 -0.48 2.83
CA GLN A 14 -15.01 0.95 2.63
C GLN A 14 -13.78 1.59 1.97
N HIS A 15 -12.58 1.21 2.42
CA HIS A 15 -11.33 1.81 1.99
C HIS A 15 -10.67 1.08 0.80
N GLY A 16 -11.00 -0.20 0.60
CA GLY A 16 -10.45 -1.09 -0.43
C GLY A 16 -10.53 -0.55 -1.85
N PRO A 17 -11.68 -0.04 -2.35
CA PRO A 17 -11.77 0.48 -3.71
C PRO A 17 -10.79 1.63 -3.98
N THR A 18 -10.67 2.58 -3.05
CA THR A 18 -9.68 3.66 -3.16
C THR A 18 -8.24 3.15 -3.10
N ALA A 19 -7.96 2.15 -2.28
CA ALA A 19 -6.63 1.55 -2.20
C ALA A 19 -6.26 0.83 -3.49
N LEU A 20 -7.17 0.05 -4.05
CA LEU A 20 -7.01 -0.62 -5.33
C LEU A 20 -6.83 0.37 -6.49
N ALA A 21 -7.59 1.48 -6.49
CA ALA A 21 -7.44 2.53 -7.49
C ALA A 21 -6.04 3.15 -7.44
N PHE A 22 -5.53 3.49 -6.25
CA PHE A 22 -4.19 4.04 -6.10
C PHE A 22 -3.11 3.03 -6.48
N ALA A 23 -3.27 1.76 -6.08
CA ALA A 23 -2.39 0.68 -6.52
C ALA A 23 -2.40 0.51 -8.05
N GLY A 24 -3.56 0.63 -8.69
CA GLY A 24 -3.71 0.60 -10.14
C GLY A 24 -2.97 1.75 -10.84
N VAL A 25 -3.03 2.96 -10.28
CA VAL A 25 -2.25 4.11 -10.78
C VAL A 25 -0.75 3.86 -10.66
N LEU A 26 -0.29 3.27 -9.54
CA LEU A 26 1.13 2.90 -9.37
C LEU A 26 1.57 1.84 -10.39
N ILE A 27 0.73 0.84 -10.66
CA ILE A 27 1.00 -0.17 -11.68
C ILE A 27 1.05 0.46 -13.08
N ALA A 28 0.08 1.32 -13.42
CA ALA A 28 0.05 2.02 -14.69
C ALA A 28 1.30 2.90 -14.87
N TRP A 29 1.73 3.58 -13.81
CA TRP A 29 2.98 4.35 -13.80
C TRP A 29 4.20 3.47 -14.07
N ALA A 30 4.31 2.32 -13.40
CA ALA A 30 5.38 1.37 -13.63
C ALA A 30 5.39 0.83 -15.08
N ILE A 31 4.21 0.54 -15.65
CA ILE A 31 4.07 0.09 -17.05
C ILE A 31 4.53 1.20 -18.02
N VAL A 32 4.15 2.44 -17.78
CA VAL A 32 4.60 3.59 -18.59
C VAL A 32 6.12 3.66 -18.55
N LEU A 33 6.74 3.67 -17.37
CA LEU A 33 8.20 3.70 -17.25
C LEU A 33 8.88 2.53 -17.95
N TYR A 34 8.32 1.33 -17.84
CA TYR A 34 8.82 0.14 -18.53
C TYR A 34 8.79 0.31 -20.06
N ASN A 35 7.73 0.88 -20.62
CA ASN A 35 7.61 1.10 -22.06
C ASN A 35 8.58 2.18 -22.59
N PHE A 36 8.98 3.14 -21.75
CA PHE A 36 9.91 4.21 -22.13
C PHE A 36 11.38 3.88 -21.83
N LYS A 37 11.68 2.63 -21.42
CA LYS A 37 13.00 2.30 -20.89
C LYS A 37 14.15 2.51 -21.86
N GLU A 38 13.96 2.17 -23.13
CA GLU A 38 14.99 2.28 -24.18
C GLU A 38 15.38 3.73 -24.47
N ARG A 39 14.51 4.68 -24.09
CA ARG A 39 14.71 6.10 -24.36
C ARG A 39 15.25 6.86 -23.16
N TRP A 40 14.91 6.44 -21.94
CA TRP A 40 15.10 7.20 -20.70
C TRP A 40 15.82 6.41 -19.60
N ASP A 41 16.74 5.51 -19.95
CA ASP A 41 17.39 4.56 -19.05
C ASP A 41 17.89 5.20 -17.73
N ASP A 42 18.66 6.30 -17.83
CA ASP A 42 19.20 7.02 -16.66
C ASP A 42 18.12 7.66 -15.76
N LEU A 43 16.93 7.95 -16.31
CA LEU A 43 15.85 8.62 -15.60
C LEU A 43 14.85 7.64 -14.97
N ILE A 44 14.87 6.35 -15.35
CA ILE A 44 13.92 5.37 -14.80
C ILE A 44 14.07 5.23 -13.29
N PRO A 45 15.28 5.04 -12.71
CA PRO A 45 15.40 4.83 -11.27
C PRO A 45 14.83 5.96 -10.40
N PRO A 46 15.16 7.25 -10.63
CA PRO A 46 14.57 8.33 -9.84
C PRO A 46 13.06 8.46 -10.05
N LEU A 47 12.55 8.20 -11.27
CA LEU A 47 11.11 8.24 -11.56
C LEU A 47 10.33 7.09 -10.90
N LEU A 48 10.99 5.96 -10.65
CA LEU A 48 10.40 4.81 -9.97
C LEU A 48 10.34 5.00 -8.44
N ILE A 49 11.28 5.77 -7.88
CA ILE A 49 11.34 6.11 -6.44
C ILE A 49 10.40 7.27 -6.10
N LEU A 50 10.09 8.16 -7.05
CA LEU A 50 9.28 9.36 -6.84
C LEU A 50 7.95 9.08 -6.11
N PRO A 51 7.15 8.06 -6.47
CA PRO A 51 5.89 7.79 -5.76
C PRO A 51 6.11 7.20 -4.35
N MET A 52 7.26 6.58 -4.05
CA MET A 52 7.61 6.20 -2.68
C MET A 52 7.77 7.42 -1.78
N GLY A 53 8.37 8.50 -2.28
CA GLY A 53 8.48 9.77 -1.54
C GLY A 53 7.11 10.39 -1.23
N PHE A 54 6.12 10.18 -2.09
CA PHE A 54 4.75 10.66 -1.89
C PHE A 54 3.90 9.78 -0.96
N THR A 55 4.28 8.50 -0.77
CA THR A 55 3.50 7.52 0.00
C THR A 55 3.29 7.92 1.47
N PRO A 56 4.28 8.43 2.23
CA PRO A 56 4.07 8.92 3.60
C PRO A 56 3.06 10.07 3.70
N LEU A 57 3.08 11.01 2.75
CA LEU A 57 2.14 12.12 2.69
C LEU A 57 0.73 11.62 2.37
N TRP A 58 0.62 10.69 1.42
CA TRP A 58 -0.65 10.03 1.10
C TRP A 58 -1.22 9.27 2.29
N PHE A 59 -0.39 8.54 3.03
CA PHE A 59 -0.79 7.85 4.24
C PHE A 59 -1.35 8.81 5.29
N LEU A 60 -0.65 9.92 5.57
CA LEU A 60 -1.11 10.92 6.53
C LEU A 60 -2.45 11.54 6.10
N TRP A 61 -2.59 11.85 4.81
CA TRP A 61 -3.84 12.35 4.25
C TRP A 61 -4.98 11.34 4.41
N ARG A 62 -4.75 10.06 4.12
CA ARG A 62 -5.74 8.98 4.28
C ARG A 62 -6.14 8.80 5.74
N ALA A 63 -5.18 8.83 6.66
CA ALA A 63 -5.43 8.75 8.09
C ALA A 63 -6.30 9.92 8.57
N TYR A 64 -5.96 11.14 8.15
CA TYR A 64 -6.72 12.34 8.46
C TYR A 64 -8.16 12.25 7.91
N GLN A 65 -8.34 11.84 6.66
CA GLN A 65 -9.67 11.73 6.06
C GLN A 65 -10.52 10.64 6.72
N SER A 66 -9.91 9.53 7.14
CA SER A 66 -10.60 8.47 7.89
C SER A 66 -11.11 8.96 9.25
N LEU A 67 -10.30 9.73 9.98
CA LEU A 67 -10.69 10.34 11.25
C LEU A 67 -11.74 11.44 11.06
N ARG A 68 -11.53 12.33 10.07
CA ARG A 68 -12.43 13.44 9.76
C ARG A 68 -13.81 12.95 9.36
N ALA A 69 -13.90 11.90 8.55
CA ALA A 69 -15.18 11.33 8.12
C ALA A 69 -16.03 10.87 9.32
N GLU A 70 -15.37 10.41 10.38
CA GLU A 70 -16.01 9.89 11.57
C GLU A 70 -16.46 11.01 12.52
N TRP A 71 -15.67 12.09 12.61
CA TRP A 71 -15.94 13.24 13.48
C TRP A 71 -16.90 14.26 12.85
N SER A 72 -16.91 14.36 11.52
CA SER A 72 -17.86 15.22 10.78
C SER A 72 -19.25 14.58 10.63
N GLY A 73 -19.35 13.26 10.76
CA GLY A 73 -20.62 12.56 10.73
C GLY A 73 -21.42 12.78 12.00
N ARG A 74 -22.75 12.92 11.88
CA ARG A 74 -23.70 12.90 13.01
C ARG A 74 -23.76 11.52 13.70
N HIS A 75 -22.68 10.74 13.69
CA HIS A 75 -22.64 9.35 14.17
C HIS A 75 -21.54 9.13 15.22
N ALA A 76 -20.75 10.16 15.55
CA ALA A 76 -19.77 10.08 16.64
C ALA A 76 -20.41 9.64 17.98
N HIS A 77 -21.64 10.09 18.26
CA HIS A 77 -22.39 9.67 19.45
C HIS A 77 -22.87 8.21 19.37
N LEU A 78 -23.12 7.68 18.17
CA LEU A 78 -23.46 6.26 17.96
C LEU A 78 -22.24 5.36 18.16
N LEU A 79 -21.04 5.86 17.84
CA LEU A 79 -19.79 5.12 18.07
C LEU A 79 -19.45 4.99 19.55
N LEU A 80 -19.77 6.01 20.35
CA LEU A 80 -19.63 5.97 21.82
C LEU A 80 -20.68 5.08 22.50
N ALA A 81 -21.79 4.80 21.82
CA ALA A 81 -22.85 3.93 22.32
C ALA A 81 -22.63 2.43 21.99
N LEU A 82 -21.61 2.10 21.20
CA LEU A 82 -21.30 0.71 20.87
C LEU A 82 -20.78 -0.04 22.11
N PRO A 83 -21.20 -1.29 22.34
CA PRO A 83 -20.68 -2.15 23.42
C PRO A 83 -19.28 -2.70 23.06
N VAL A 84 -18.41 -1.85 22.52
CA VAL A 84 -17.07 -2.22 22.03
C VAL A 84 -16.08 -1.17 22.54
N PRO A 85 -14.90 -1.56 23.03
CA PRO A 85 -13.92 -0.60 23.53
C PRO A 85 -13.49 0.38 22.43
N GLY A 86 -13.42 1.68 22.76
CA GLY A 86 -13.10 2.72 21.77
C GLY A 86 -11.77 2.50 21.02
N TRP A 87 -10.79 1.85 21.65
CA TRP A 87 -9.52 1.53 21.00
C TRP A 87 -9.65 0.53 19.84
N TYR A 88 -10.71 -0.28 19.78
CA TYR A 88 -10.96 -1.20 18.66
C TYR A 88 -11.21 -0.43 17.36
N LEU A 89 -11.88 0.73 17.44
CA LEU A 89 -12.17 1.58 16.28
C LEU A 89 -10.88 2.12 15.69
N THR A 90 -10.07 2.79 16.51
CA THR A 90 -8.79 3.37 16.09
C THR A 90 -7.82 2.30 15.58
N LEU A 91 -7.74 1.15 16.27
CA LEU A 91 -6.86 0.05 15.86
C LEU A 91 -7.29 -0.55 14.51
N SER A 92 -8.59 -0.71 14.26
CA SER A 92 -9.08 -1.24 13.00
C SER A 92 -8.70 -0.34 11.82
N LYS A 93 -8.83 0.99 11.96
CA LYS A 93 -8.41 1.96 10.95
C LYS A 93 -6.91 1.93 10.72
N PHE A 94 -6.13 1.88 11.79
CA PHE A 94 -4.68 1.79 11.70
C PHE A 94 -4.24 0.52 10.94
N LEU A 95 -4.85 -0.64 11.23
CA LEU A 95 -4.57 -1.88 10.51
C LEU A 95 -4.94 -1.79 9.03
N VAL A 96 -6.08 -1.19 8.68
CA VAL A 96 -6.43 -0.98 7.26
C VAL A 96 -5.41 -0.11 6.57
N LEU A 97 -5.00 1.00 7.18
CA LEU A 97 -3.97 1.89 6.61
C LEU A 97 -2.61 1.17 6.46
N LEU A 98 -2.23 0.32 7.42
CA LEU A 98 -1.03 -0.53 7.30
C LEU A 98 -1.13 -1.50 6.12
N LEU A 99 -2.30 -2.11 5.90
CA LEU A 99 -2.53 -3.00 4.77
C LEU A 99 -2.46 -2.25 3.43
N GLU A 100 -2.97 -1.01 3.37
CA GLU A 100 -2.85 -0.14 2.19
C GLU A 100 -1.38 0.18 1.88
N VAL A 101 -0.61 0.60 2.89
CA VAL A 101 0.82 0.91 2.72
C VAL A 101 1.59 -0.35 2.33
N GLY A 102 1.28 -1.49 2.93
CA GLY A 102 1.86 -2.79 2.54
C GLY A 102 1.58 -3.13 1.08
N LEU A 103 0.36 -2.90 0.61
CA LEU A 103 -0.01 -3.06 -0.80
C LEU A 103 0.79 -2.12 -1.72
N TYR A 104 0.89 -0.83 -1.39
CA TYR A 104 1.64 0.12 -2.21
C TYR A 104 3.13 -0.19 -2.23
N ALA A 105 3.70 -0.57 -1.09
CA ALA A 105 5.08 -1.04 -1.00
C ALA A 105 5.30 -2.28 -1.86
N ALA A 106 4.32 -3.18 -1.92
CA ALA A 106 4.41 -4.39 -2.74
C ALA A 106 4.41 -4.10 -4.23
N VAL A 107 3.55 -3.19 -4.68
CA VAL A 107 3.54 -2.73 -6.07
C VAL A 107 4.88 -2.12 -6.44
N HIS A 108 5.45 -1.27 -5.58
CA HIS A 108 6.77 -0.67 -5.83
C HIS A 108 7.88 -1.71 -5.85
N ALA A 109 7.93 -2.62 -4.87
CA ALA A 109 8.93 -3.68 -4.81
C ALA A 109 8.86 -4.57 -6.06
N GLY A 110 7.66 -4.91 -6.51
CA GLY A 110 7.43 -5.65 -7.75
C GLY A 110 7.89 -4.87 -8.99
N ALA A 111 7.60 -3.58 -9.08
CA ALA A 111 8.05 -2.73 -10.18
C ALA A 111 9.59 -2.63 -10.25
N ILE A 112 10.25 -2.41 -9.10
CA ILE A 112 11.71 -2.38 -9.00
C ILE A 112 12.28 -3.72 -9.46
N TYR A 113 11.71 -4.83 -8.98
CA TYR A 113 12.17 -6.17 -9.34
C TYR A 113 12.06 -6.44 -10.84
N LEU A 114 10.93 -6.09 -11.47
CA LEU A 114 10.73 -6.31 -12.91
C LEU A 114 11.74 -5.54 -13.76
N VAL A 115 12.04 -4.31 -13.38
CA VAL A 115 13.07 -3.50 -14.06
C VAL A 115 14.47 -4.08 -13.81
N ALA A 116 14.79 -4.44 -12.55
CA ALA A 116 16.11 -4.93 -12.16
C ALA A 116 16.44 -6.35 -12.65
N VAL A 117 15.45 -7.20 -12.92
CA VAL A 117 15.67 -8.58 -13.43
C VAL A 117 15.74 -8.63 -14.94
N HIS A 118 15.00 -7.76 -15.64
CA HIS A 118 14.98 -7.78 -17.10
C HIS A 118 16.25 -7.16 -17.70
N ASP A 119 16.73 -6.08 -17.11
CA ASP A 119 17.97 -5.46 -17.53
C ASP A 119 19.06 -6.06 -16.63
N ASP A 120 20.17 -6.57 -17.20
CA ASP A 120 21.35 -7.11 -16.49
C ASP A 120 22.07 -5.98 -15.73
N LEU A 121 21.33 -5.29 -14.86
CA LEU A 121 21.69 -4.12 -14.08
C LEU A 121 22.49 -4.59 -12.87
N ARG A 122 23.68 -5.11 -13.18
CA ARG A 122 24.84 -5.12 -12.27
C ARG A 122 25.20 -3.70 -11.76
N HIS A 123 24.52 -2.67 -12.23
CA HIS A 123 24.66 -1.28 -11.81
C HIS A 123 23.57 -0.84 -10.81
N PHE A 124 22.47 -1.60 -10.65
CA PHE A 124 21.48 -1.37 -9.58
C PHE A 124 21.80 -2.15 -8.30
N SER A 125 22.96 -2.81 -8.23
CA SER A 125 23.56 -3.25 -6.99
C SER A 125 23.96 -2.02 -6.17
N SER A 126 22.98 -1.41 -5.53
CA SER A 126 23.23 -0.62 -4.34
C SER A 126 24.12 -1.47 -3.43
N PRO A 127 25.31 -0.99 -3.00
CA PRO A 127 26.19 -1.71 -2.08
C PRO A 127 25.52 -2.10 -0.74
N TYR A 128 24.28 -1.66 -0.53
CA TYR A 128 23.57 -1.68 0.74
C TYR A 128 22.47 -2.76 0.83
N LEU A 129 22.10 -3.43 -0.27
CA LEU A 129 21.08 -4.48 -0.27
C LEU A 129 21.66 -5.77 -0.86
N SER A 130 21.94 -6.76 -0.02
CA SER A 130 22.34 -8.08 -0.52
C SER A 130 21.18 -8.72 -1.30
N ASP A 131 21.49 -9.47 -2.36
CA ASP A 131 20.52 -10.15 -3.23
C ASP A 131 19.50 -11.01 -2.45
N SER A 132 19.89 -11.50 -1.26
CA SER A 132 19.02 -12.25 -0.35
C SER A 132 17.95 -11.38 0.32
N VAL A 133 18.29 -10.15 0.73
CA VAL A 133 17.37 -9.21 1.39
C VAL A 133 16.40 -8.61 0.38
N GLY A 134 16.88 -8.26 -0.83
CA GLY A 134 16.01 -7.81 -1.91
C GLY A 134 14.97 -8.86 -2.27
N ASN A 135 15.40 -10.09 -2.55
CA ASN A 135 14.50 -11.19 -2.89
C ASN A 135 13.57 -11.62 -1.73
N ALA A 136 14.01 -11.49 -0.48
CA ALA A 136 13.15 -11.75 0.69
C ALA A 136 12.10 -10.64 0.87
N PHE A 137 12.50 -9.38 0.70
CA PHE A 137 11.60 -8.24 0.78
C PHE A 137 10.52 -8.35 -0.30
N ILE A 138 10.91 -8.57 -1.56
CA ILE A 138 9.99 -8.71 -2.70
C ILE A 138 9.01 -9.88 -2.50
N ARG A 139 9.49 -11.05 -2.06
CA ARG A 139 8.60 -12.19 -1.76
C ARG A 139 7.64 -11.89 -0.62
N ALA A 140 8.10 -11.24 0.45
CA ALA A 140 7.26 -10.85 1.56
C ALA A 140 6.21 -9.81 1.14
N THR A 141 6.57 -8.90 0.23
CA THR A 141 5.65 -7.87 -0.27
C THR A 141 4.62 -8.47 -1.24
N LEU A 142 5.03 -9.31 -2.18
CA LEU A 142 4.09 -10.02 -3.07
C LEU A 142 3.15 -10.94 -2.29
N TRP A 143 3.65 -11.63 -1.27
CA TRP A 143 2.82 -12.46 -0.39
C TRP A 143 1.79 -11.64 0.39
N THR A 144 2.19 -10.47 0.91
CA THR A 144 1.27 -9.58 1.62
C THR A 144 0.25 -8.96 0.68
N ALA A 145 0.63 -8.50 -0.52
CA ALA A 145 -0.31 -8.01 -1.52
C ALA A 145 -1.33 -9.07 -1.94
N PHE A 146 -0.88 -10.31 -2.23
CA PHE A 146 -1.77 -11.41 -2.55
C PHE A 146 -2.77 -11.68 -1.42
N ARG A 147 -2.31 -11.71 -0.17
CA ARG A 147 -3.18 -11.92 0.99
C ARG A 147 -4.18 -10.78 1.20
N THR A 148 -3.76 -9.54 0.98
CA THR A 148 -4.63 -8.36 1.10
C THR A 148 -5.70 -8.35 0.01
N VAL A 149 -5.35 -8.73 -1.22
CA VAL A 149 -6.31 -8.91 -2.32
C VAL A 149 -7.29 -10.04 -2.03
N LEU A 150 -6.81 -11.18 -1.51
CA LEU A 150 -7.65 -12.34 -1.18
C LEU A 150 -8.61 -12.07 -0.01
N LEU A 151 -8.28 -11.13 0.88
CA LEU A 151 -9.18 -10.64 1.92
C LEU A 151 -10.23 -9.62 1.42
N LEU A 152 -10.00 -9.03 0.24
CA LEU A 152 -10.90 -8.05 -0.39
C LEU A 152 -11.92 -8.69 -1.36
N VAL A 153 -11.62 -9.87 -1.91
CA VAL A 153 -12.53 -10.63 -2.79
C VAL A 153 -13.44 -11.53 -1.93
N PRO A 154 -14.78 -11.46 -2.07
CA PRO A 154 -15.74 -12.22 -1.24
C PRO A 154 -15.75 -13.73 -1.50
#